data_AF-A0A7S4D649-F1
#
_entry.id   AF-A0A7S4D649-F1
#
_cell.length_a   1.000
_cell.length_b   1.000
_cell.length_c   1.000
_cell.angle_alpha   90.00
_cell.angle_beta   90.00
_cell.angle_gamma   90.00
#
_symmetry.space_group_name_H-M   'P 1'
#
loop_
_entity.id
_entity.type
_entity.pdbx_description
1 polymer ?
#
loop_
_entity_poly.entity_id
_entity_poly.type
_entity_poly.pdbx_seq_one_letter_code
_entity_poly.pdbx_strand_id
1 'polypeptide(L)'
;VTQGRQVWALLEARTAGLTDPRLFARGKLVLLRICNGLLRRLSKARAGEAELGGRVLLYLAAAYPLSERSAVNVTGKANTGNVTTFEEEEEFNKAMAAAAQGATAAAAAANSEGNGEEKTEEKEEVKMDEEEDNATGAPVDYPFYCAFWGIQAFFSDPGRGGRSEELLAELVASAGAVL
;
A
#
# COMPACT_ATOMS: atom_id res chain seq x y z
N VAL A 1 -10.56 -10.45 15.01
CA VAL A 1 -9.20 -9.85 15.01
C VAL A 1 -8.59 -9.75 16.42
N THR A 2 -9.33 -9.29 17.44
CA THR A 2 -8.84 -9.14 18.83
C THR A 2 -8.27 -10.43 19.44
N GLN A 3 -8.96 -11.57 19.30
CA GLN A 3 -8.45 -12.85 19.79
C GLN A 3 -7.19 -13.32 19.06
N GLY A 4 -7.08 -13.08 17.75
CA GLY A 4 -5.90 -13.42 16.96
C GLY A 4 -4.65 -12.65 17.42
N ARG A 5 -4.81 -11.38 17.81
CA ARG A 5 -3.72 -10.57 18.37
C ARG A 5 -3.23 -11.09 19.73
N GLN A 6 -4.14 -11.52 20.60
CA GLN A 6 -3.78 -12.10 21.89
C GLN A 6 -3.02 -13.41 21.74
N VAL A 7 -3.48 -14.29 20.84
CA VAL A 7 -2.78 -15.55 20.52
C VAL A 7 -1.40 -15.26 19.93
N TRP A 8 -1.28 -14.26 19.05
CA TRP A 8 0.00 -13.87 18.47
C TRP A 8 0.97 -13.32 19.51
N ALA A 9 0.51 -12.47 20.44
CA ALA A 9 1.34 -11.96 21.52
C ALA A 9 1.91 -13.08 22.43
N LEU A 10 1.13 -14.14 22.66
CA LEU A 10 1.62 -15.33 23.38
C LEU A 10 2.70 -16.07 22.60
N LEU A 11 2.58 -16.13 21.27
CA LEU A 11 3.57 -16.74 20.39
C LEU A 11 4.87 -15.93 20.38
N GLU A 12 4.77 -14.59 20.29
CA GLU A 12 5.91 -13.67 20.37
C GLU A 12 6.66 -13.81 21.72
N ALA A 13 5.93 -13.93 22.83
CA ALA A 13 6.52 -14.16 24.15
C ALA A 13 7.27 -15.51 24.26
N ARG A 14 6.97 -16.48 23.40
CA ARG A 14 7.59 -17.81 23.37
C ARG A 14 8.62 -17.99 22.26
N THR A 15 8.90 -16.95 21.47
CA THR A 15 9.79 -16.99 20.30
C THR A 15 11.13 -17.66 20.61
N ALA A 16 11.80 -17.27 21.71
CA ALA A 16 13.12 -17.78 22.06
C ALA A 16 13.19 -19.32 22.20
N GLY A 17 12.09 -19.95 22.64
CA GLY A 17 12.00 -21.41 22.71
C GLY A 17 11.59 -22.05 21.38
N LEU A 18 10.75 -21.38 20.58
CA LEU A 18 10.35 -21.86 19.26
C LEU A 18 11.48 -21.78 18.22
N THR A 19 12.42 -20.87 18.41
CA THR A 19 13.60 -20.68 17.56
C THR A 19 14.80 -21.53 18.00
N ASP A 20 14.66 -22.40 19.01
CA ASP A 20 15.71 -23.37 19.35
C ASP A 20 16.05 -24.21 18.10
N PRO A 21 17.33 -24.34 17.71
CA PRO A 21 17.75 -25.09 16.54
C PRO A 21 17.16 -26.50 16.41
N ARG A 22 16.96 -27.20 17.54
CA ARG A 22 16.41 -28.56 17.57
C ARG A 22 14.93 -28.59 17.19
N LEU A 23 14.17 -27.61 17.69
CA LEU A 23 12.74 -27.50 17.44
C LEU A 23 12.49 -26.89 16.06
N PHE A 24 13.26 -25.87 15.69
CA PHE A 24 13.19 -25.19 14.42
C PHE A 24 13.42 -26.15 13.24
N ALA A 25 14.44 -27.01 13.32
CA ALA A 25 14.73 -27.97 12.25
C ALA A 25 13.54 -28.90 11.92
N ARG A 26 12.74 -29.26 12.93
CA ARG A 26 11.56 -30.12 12.77
C ARG A 26 10.29 -29.33 12.45
N GLY A 27 10.14 -28.12 12.99
CA GLY A 27 8.90 -27.34 12.94
C GLY A 27 8.84 -26.26 11.87
N LYS A 28 9.97 -25.88 11.24
CA LYS A 28 10.06 -24.71 10.35
C LYS A 28 8.96 -24.68 9.27
N LEU A 29 8.81 -25.74 8.48
CA LEU A 29 7.84 -25.75 7.38
C LEU A 29 6.39 -25.63 7.86
N VAL A 30 6.08 -26.15 9.05
CA VAL A 30 4.74 -26.03 9.65
C VAL A 30 4.51 -24.59 10.09
N LEU A 31 5.47 -23.98 10.78
CA LEU A 31 5.42 -22.58 11.18
C LEU A 31 5.25 -21.67 9.95
N LEU A 32 6.02 -21.91 8.89
CA LEU A 32 5.91 -21.14 7.65
C LEU A 32 4.52 -21.26 7.02
N ARG A 33 3.94 -22.47 6.98
CA ARG A 33 2.58 -22.67 6.44
C ARG A 33 1.52 -21.95 7.26
N ILE A 34 1.62 -21.98 8.60
CA ILE A 34 0.69 -21.28 9.48
C ILE A 34 0.79 -19.78 9.26
N CYS A 35 2.00 -19.21 9.29
CA CYS A 35 2.21 -17.78 9.08
C CYS A 35 1.76 -17.34 7.67
N ASN A 36 2.07 -18.10 6.61
CA ASN A 36 1.58 -17.79 5.26
C ASN A 36 0.06 -17.91 5.15
N GLY A 37 -0.55 -18.86 5.86
CA GLY A 37 -2.01 -18.98 5.96
C GLY A 37 -2.65 -17.79 6.66
N LEU A 38 -2.00 -17.26 7.70
CA LEU A 38 -2.42 -16.04 8.40
C LEU A 38 -2.28 -14.82 7.49
N LEU A 39 -1.14 -14.63 6.83
CA LEU A 39 -0.89 -13.50 5.92
C LEU A 39 -1.87 -13.44 4.75
N ARG A 40 -2.37 -14.59 4.27
CA ARG A 40 -3.43 -14.63 3.23
C ARG A 40 -4.82 -14.27 3.75
N ARG A 41 -5.07 -14.46 5.04
CA ARG A 41 -6.37 -14.21 5.68
C ARG A 41 -6.47 -12.80 6.25
N LEU A 42 -5.34 -12.18 6.57
CA LEU A 42 -5.26 -10.80 7.01
C LEU A 42 -5.46 -9.89 5.79
N SER A 43 -6.50 -9.05 5.84
CA SER A 43 -6.73 -8.06 4.81
C SER A 43 -5.71 -6.94 4.94
N LYS A 44 -5.09 -6.55 3.81
CA LYS A 44 -4.25 -5.34 3.73
C LYS A 44 -5.07 -4.05 3.89
N ALA A 45 -6.40 -4.11 3.72
CA ALA A 45 -7.26 -2.94 3.68
C ALA A 45 -7.67 -2.41 5.06
N ARG A 46 -7.54 -3.21 6.13
CA ARG A 46 -7.89 -2.79 7.49
C ARG A 46 -6.62 -2.53 8.28
N ALA A 47 -6.40 -1.28 8.73
CA ALA A 47 -5.18 -0.87 9.42
C ALA A 47 -4.76 -1.82 10.56
N GLY A 48 -5.71 -2.28 11.37
CA GLY A 48 -5.44 -3.23 12.47
C GLY A 48 -5.09 -4.65 12.03
N GLU A 49 -5.41 -5.07 10.80
CA GLU A 49 -5.00 -6.35 10.22
C GLU A 49 -3.64 -6.24 9.52
N ALA A 50 -3.35 -5.07 8.93
CA ALA A 50 -2.03 -4.74 8.38
C ALA A 50 -0.94 -4.73 9.46
N GLU A 51 -1.22 -4.16 10.64
CA GLU A 51 -0.30 -4.18 11.78
C GLU A 51 0.07 -5.63 12.19
N LEU A 52 -0.92 -6.51 12.32
CA LEU A 52 -0.70 -7.91 12.64
C LEU A 52 0.08 -8.63 11.54
N GLY A 53 -0.20 -8.34 10.26
CA GLY A 53 0.56 -8.87 9.13
C GLY A 53 2.04 -8.45 9.18
N GLY A 54 2.31 -7.20 9.52
CA GLY A 54 3.66 -6.69 9.74
C GLY A 54 4.40 -7.40 10.86
N ARG A 55 3.74 -7.60 12.02
CA ARG A 55 4.30 -8.37 13.15
C ARG A 55 4.62 -9.81 12.78
N VAL A 56 3.75 -10.47 12.01
CA VAL A 56 3.98 -11.83 11.51
C VAL A 56 5.20 -11.90 10.59
N LEU A 57 5.37 -10.92 9.70
CA LEU A 57 6.53 -10.83 8.81
C LEU A 57 7.84 -10.59 9.59
N LEU A 58 7.82 -9.67 10.56
CA LEU A 58 8.97 -9.39 11.42
C LEU A 58 9.37 -10.62 12.25
N TYR A 59 8.39 -11.33 12.80
CA TYR A 59 8.64 -12.59 13.50
C TYR A 59 9.28 -13.64 12.59
N LEU A 60 8.78 -13.83 11.36
CA LEU A 60 9.38 -14.76 10.40
C LEU A 60 10.82 -14.37 10.06
N ALA A 61 11.10 -13.07 9.86
CA ALA A 61 12.44 -12.58 9.59
C ALA A 61 13.41 -12.81 10.75
N ALA A 62 12.95 -12.70 12.00
CA ALA A 62 13.77 -12.96 13.18
C ALA A 62 13.94 -14.46 13.48
N ALA A 63 12.92 -15.27 13.22
CA ALA A 63 12.92 -16.71 13.52
C ALA A 63 13.70 -17.55 12.51
N TYR A 64 13.85 -17.08 11.26
CA TYR A 64 14.54 -17.80 10.20
C TYR A 64 15.95 -17.28 9.99
N PRO A 65 17.00 -18.10 10.21
CA PRO A 65 18.36 -17.73 9.87
C PRO A 65 18.51 -17.42 8.37
N LEU A 66 19.41 -16.49 8.02
CA LEU A 66 19.67 -16.09 6.62
C LEU A 66 20.19 -17.24 5.74
N SER A 67 20.75 -18.29 6.35
CA SER A 67 21.18 -19.51 5.66
C SER A 67 20.01 -20.41 5.21
N GLU A 68 18.80 -20.12 5.65
CA GLU A 68 17.62 -20.97 5.42
C GLU A 68 16.97 -20.62 4.08
N ARG A 69 16.91 -21.61 3.18
CA ARG A 69 16.44 -21.41 1.80
C ARG A 69 14.96 -21.02 1.67
N SER A 70 14.10 -21.45 2.59
CA SER A 70 12.67 -21.11 2.63
C SER A 70 12.40 -19.70 3.17
N ALA A 71 13.38 -19.05 3.79
CA ALA A 71 13.31 -17.66 4.24
C ALA A 71 13.58 -16.64 3.13
N VAL A 72 14.10 -17.08 1.98
CA VAL A 72 14.57 -16.20 0.91
C VAL A 72 13.84 -16.49 -0.40
N ASN A 73 13.57 -15.44 -1.18
CA ASN A 73 13.00 -15.57 -2.52
C ASN A 73 14.07 -15.96 -3.54
N VAL A 74 14.49 -17.24 -3.52
CA VAL A 74 15.57 -17.77 -4.39
C VAL A 74 15.26 -17.57 -5.88
N THR A 75 13.98 -17.63 -6.26
CA THR A 75 13.57 -17.47 -7.65
C THR A 75 13.51 -16.02 -8.12
N GLY A 76 13.60 -15.05 -7.20
CA GLY A 76 13.54 -13.62 -7.53
C GLY A 76 12.22 -13.19 -8.18
N LYS A 77 11.16 -13.99 -8.11
CA LYS A 77 9.87 -13.66 -8.73
C LYS A 77 9.23 -12.51 -7.96
N ALA A 78 8.96 -11.42 -8.66
CA ALA A 78 8.21 -10.29 -8.13
C ALA A 78 6.76 -10.70 -7.81
N ASN A 79 6.14 -9.99 -6.87
CA ASN A 79 4.73 -10.22 -6.53
C ASN A 79 3.84 -9.41 -7.48
N THR A 80 3.30 -10.06 -8.51
CA THR A 80 2.42 -9.46 -9.52
C THR A 80 0.93 -9.49 -9.13
N GLY A 81 0.60 -9.93 -7.92
CA GLY A 81 -0.80 -10.04 -7.48
C GLY A 81 -1.46 -8.69 -7.14
N ASN A 82 -0.66 -7.64 -6.95
CA ASN A 82 -1.15 -6.30 -6.67
C ASN A 82 -1.29 -5.55 -8.01
N VAL A 83 -2.37 -5.83 -8.74
CA VAL A 83 -2.65 -5.20 -10.03
C VAL A 83 -3.27 -3.83 -9.79
N THR A 84 -2.63 -2.78 -10.27
CA THR A 84 -3.21 -1.44 -10.32
C THR A 84 -4.11 -1.35 -11.55
N THR A 85 -5.42 -1.28 -11.34
CA THR A 85 -6.39 -0.93 -12.38
C THR A 85 -6.61 0.57 -12.36
N PHE A 86 -6.56 1.21 -13.52
CA PHE A 86 -6.83 2.64 -13.68
C PHE A 86 -7.98 2.84 -14.67
N GLU A 87 -8.60 4.01 -14.58
CA GLU A 87 -9.84 4.38 -15.27
C GLU A 87 -9.65 4.49 -16.80
N GLU A 88 -10.69 4.10 -17.55
CA GLU A 88 -10.75 4.33 -19.01
C GLU A 88 -11.10 5.79 -19.33
N GLU A 89 -10.86 6.23 -20.57
CA GLU A 89 -11.01 7.63 -21.00
C GLU A 89 -12.38 8.23 -20.66
N GLU A 90 -13.46 7.44 -20.82
CA GLU A 90 -14.82 7.88 -20.50
C GLU A 90 -15.02 8.07 -18.98
N GLU A 91 -14.45 7.18 -18.16
CA GLU A 91 -14.53 7.23 -16.70
C GLU A 91 -13.67 8.37 -16.15
N PHE A 92 -12.46 8.55 -16.69
CA PHE A 92 -11.55 9.64 -16.37
C PHE A 92 -12.17 11.00 -16.69
N ASN A 93 -12.72 11.17 -17.89
CA ASN A 93 -13.36 12.42 -18.31
C ASN A 93 -14.57 12.75 -17.44
N LYS A 94 -15.34 11.73 -17.02
CA LYS A 94 -16.45 11.90 -16.08
C LYS A 94 -15.97 12.30 -14.69
N ALA A 95 -14.88 11.71 -14.18
CA ALA A 95 -14.27 12.07 -12.90
C ALA A 95 -13.73 13.51 -12.90
N MET A 96 -13.02 13.90 -13.97
CA MET A 96 -12.50 15.26 -14.15
C MET A 96 -13.62 16.31 -14.29
N ALA A 97 -14.71 15.98 -15.00
CA ALA A 97 -15.88 16.86 -15.10
C ALA A 97 -16.60 17.03 -13.75
N ALA A 98 -16.68 15.98 -12.93
CA ALA A 98 -17.24 16.06 -11.59
C ALA A 98 -16.35 16.88 -10.64
N ALA A 99 -15.03 16.72 -10.73
CA ALA A 99 -14.05 17.50 -9.97
C ALA A 99 -14.09 18.99 -10.33
N ALA A 100 -14.23 19.33 -11.62
CA ALA A 100 -14.37 20.70 -12.09
C ALA A 100 -15.64 21.39 -11.55
N GLN A 101 -16.75 20.65 -11.41
CA GLN A 101 -18.00 21.18 -10.85
C GLN A 101 -17.89 21.45 -9.33
N GLY A 102 -17.18 20.60 -8.58
CA GLY A 102 -16.89 20.83 -7.16
C GLY A 102 -16.06 22.09 -6.89
N ALA A 103 -15.08 22.37 -7.75
CA ALA A 103 -14.25 23.57 -7.66
C ALA A 103 -15.05 24.88 -7.88
N THR A 104 -16.05 24.87 -8.77
CA THR A 104 -16.90 26.06 -9.02
C THR A 104 -17.88 26.37 -7.87
N ALA A 105 -18.29 25.37 -7.08
CA ALA A 105 -19.14 25.59 -5.91
C ALA A 105 -18.34 26.18 -4.72
N ALA A 106 -17.08 25.76 -4.54
CA ALA A 106 -16.19 26.30 -3.52
C ALA A 106 -15.79 27.76 -3.78
N ALA A 107 -15.59 28.15 -5.04
CA ALA A 107 -15.27 29.53 -5.41
C ALA A 107 -16.44 30.53 -5.22
N ALA A 108 -17.70 30.05 -5.30
CA ALA A 108 -18.88 30.91 -5.11
C ALA A 108 -19.19 31.22 -3.63
N ALA A 109 -18.71 30.39 -2.68
CA ALA A 109 -18.94 30.57 -1.25
C ALA A 109 -17.96 31.55 -0.58
N ALA A 110 -16.86 31.92 -1.24
CA ALA A 110 -15.78 32.73 -0.65
C ALA A 110 -16.01 34.26 -0.69
N ASN A 111 -17.17 34.74 -1.13
CA ASN A 111 -17.44 36.19 -1.27
C ASN A 111 -18.74 36.62 -0.54
N SER A 112 -18.74 36.55 0.79
CA SER A 112 -19.67 37.28 1.66
C SER A 112 -19.11 37.37 3.08
N GLU A 113 -18.98 38.59 3.56
CA GLU A 113 -18.33 39.06 4.80
C GLU A 113 -18.89 38.48 6.12
N GLY A 114 -18.05 38.45 7.15
CA GLY A 114 -18.33 39.24 8.37
C GLY A 114 -18.52 38.53 9.72
N ASN A 115 -17.45 38.54 10.52
CA ASN A 115 -17.37 38.97 11.93
C ASN A 115 -18.18 38.28 13.07
N GLY A 116 -17.49 37.81 14.13
CA GLY A 116 -18.06 37.59 15.47
C GLY A 116 -17.38 36.53 16.36
N GLU A 117 -16.47 36.98 17.23
CA GLU A 117 -15.94 36.40 18.50
C GLU A 117 -17.02 35.75 19.42
N GLU A 118 -16.82 34.85 20.40
CA GLU A 118 -15.71 34.12 21.05
C GLU A 118 -16.30 32.99 21.98
N LYS A 119 -15.44 32.05 22.41
CA LYS A 119 -15.43 31.24 23.68
C LYS A 119 -16.00 29.79 23.79
N THR A 120 -15.06 28.85 23.66
CA THR A 120 -14.52 27.87 24.65
C THR A 120 -15.46 26.95 25.45
N GLU A 121 -15.31 25.62 25.26
CA GLU A 121 -14.72 24.68 26.24
C GLU A 121 -14.56 23.24 25.68
N GLU A 122 -13.56 22.56 26.22
CA GLU A 122 -12.76 21.49 25.63
C GLU A 122 -13.35 20.06 25.76
N LYS A 123 -13.09 19.22 24.75
CA LYS A 123 -12.88 17.78 24.95
C LYS A 123 -11.95 17.24 23.86
N GLU A 124 -10.74 16.86 24.28
CA GLU A 124 -9.69 16.26 23.44
C GLU A 124 -10.17 14.97 22.78
N GLU A 125 -10.33 15.01 21.46
CA GLU A 125 -10.20 13.86 20.59
C GLU A 125 -9.03 14.12 19.62
N VAL A 126 -8.23 13.08 19.43
CA VAL A 126 -6.98 13.08 18.67
C VAL A 126 -7.23 13.51 17.22
N LYS A 127 -6.75 14.71 16.89
CA LYS A 127 -6.67 15.25 15.53
C LYS A 127 -5.69 14.39 14.74
N MET A 128 -6.20 13.49 13.89
CA MET A 128 -5.46 13.12 12.68
C MET A 128 -5.46 14.40 11.84
N ASP A 129 -4.27 14.89 11.51
CA ASP A 129 -4.12 15.96 10.53
C ASP A 129 -4.75 15.47 9.23
N GLU A 130 -6.00 15.89 8.99
CA GLU A 130 -6.53 16.06 7.65
C GLU A 130 -5.67 17.18 7.05
N GLU A 131 -4.57 16.79 6.41
CA GLU A 131 -3.98 17.63 5.39
C GLU A 131 -5.11 17.90 4.39
N GLU A 132 -5.63 19.12 4.43
CA GLU A 132 -6.40 19.71 3.35
C GLU A 132 -5.55 19.54 2.10
N ASP A 133 -5.84 18.50 1.31
CA ASP A 133 -5.40 18.39 -0.07
C ASP A 133 -5.98 19.61 -0.78
N ASN A 134 -5.17 20.67 -0.80
CA ASN A 134 -5.38 21.88 -1.56
C ASN A 134 -5.46 21.44 -3.02
N ALA A 135 -6.68 21.17 -3.48
CA ALA A 135 -7.01 20.92 -4.86
C ALA A 135 -6.85 22.22 -5.67
N THR A 136 -5.62 22.71 -5.77
CA THR A 136 -5.12 23.52 -6.88
C THR A 136 -4.66 22.58 -8.00
N GLY A 137 -5.45 21.54 -8.28
CA GLY A 137 -5.20 20.61 -9.36
C GLY A 137 -5.54 21.26 -10.69
N ALA A 138 -4.52 21.70 -11.43
CA ALA A 138 -4.68 21.93 -12.86
C ALA A 138 -5.31 20.68 -13.50
N PRO A 139 -6.16 20.83 -14.53
CA PRO A 139 -6.76 19.67 -15.17
C PRO A 139 -5.67 18.73 -15.67
N VAL A 140 -5.62 17.53 -15.08
CA VAL A 140 -4.69 16.48 -15.50
C VAL A 140 -5.14 15.97 -16.86
N ASP A 141 -4.23 15.94 -17.82
CA ASP A 141 -4.52 15.41 -19.15
C ASP A 141 -4.56 13.88 -19.13
N TYR A 142 -5.51 13.28 -19.85
CA TYR A 142 -5.64 11.83 -19.96
C TYR A 142 -4.37 11.14 -20.51
N PRO A 143 -3.67 11.68 -21.53
CA PRO A 143 -2.38 11.13 -21.97
C PRO A 143 -1.32 11.04 -20.88
N PHE A 144 -1.25 12.03 -19.99
CA PHE A 144 -0.34 12.00 -18.84
C PHE A 144 -0.76 10.93 -17.83
N TYR A 145 -2.07 10.83 -17.54
CA TYR A 145 -2.62 9.81 -16.66
C TYR A 145 -2.29 8.38 -17.15
N CYS A 146 -2.48 8.12 -18.44
CA CYS A 146 -2.11 6.84 -19.06
C CYS A 146 -0.60 6.59 -19.03
N ALA A 147 0.23 7.60 -19.32
CA ALA A 147 1.68 7.46 -19.28
C ALA A 147 2.16 7.14 -17.86
N PHE A 148 1.66 7.87 -16.86
CA PHE A 148 2.00 7.69 -15.44
C PHE A 148 1.62 6.30 -14.93
N TRP A 149 0.37 5.87 -15.12
CA TRP A 149 -0.07 4.54 -14.66
C TRP A 149 0.43 3.39 -15.54
N GLY A 150 0.75 3.66 -16.80
CA GLY A 150 1.42 2.70 -17.68
C GLY A 150 2.79 2.29 -17.16
N ILE A 151 3.56 3.25 -16.62
CA ILE A 151 4.86 3.00 -15.98
C ILE A 151 4.74 2.03 -14.79
N GLN A 152 3.64 2.09 -14.03
CA GLN A 152 3.44 1.22 -12.87
C GLN A 152 3.45 -0.28 -13.24
N ALA A 153 2.99 -0.63 -14.44
CA ALA A 153 3.03 -2.00 -14.94
C ALA A 153 4.47 -2.51 -15.15
N PHE A 154 5.41 -1.63 -15.45
CA PHE A 154 6.84 -1.96 -15.57
C PHE A 154 7.51 -2.13 -14.21
N PHE A 155 7.18 -1.27 -13.24
CA PHE A 155 7.71 -1.41 -11.88
C PHE A 155 7.17 -2.65 -11.14
N SER A 156 5.97 -3.09 -11.50
CA SER A 156 5.34 -4.29 -10.91
C SER A 156 6.00 -5.60 -11.35
N ASP A 157 6.60 -5.65 -12.55
CA ASP A 157 7.40 -6.79 -13.04
C ASP A 157 8.68 -6.32 -13.76
N PRO A 158 9.79 -6.17 -13.03
CA PRO A 158 11.08 -5.78 -13.61
C PRO A 158 11.58 -6.78 -14.67
N GLY A 159 11.16 -8.04 -14.59
CA GLY A 159 11.51 -9.08 -15.56
C GLY A 159 10.80 -8.91 -16.90
N ARG A 160 9.77 -8.06 -16.98
CA ARG A 160 9.04 -7.76 -18.21
C ARG A 160 9.86 -6.89 -19.17
N GLY A 161 10.57 -5.88 -18.64
CA GLY A 161 11.42 -4.99 -19.44
C GLY A 161 12.68 -5.67 -20.00
N GLY A 162 13.28 -6.62 -19.27
CA GLY A 162 14.49 -7.32 -19.72
C GLY A 162 14.29 -8.32 -20.88
N ARG A 163 13.05 -8.56 -21.32
CA ARG A 163 12.72 -9.58 -22.34
C ARG A 163 12.49 -9.02 -23.75
N SER A 164 12.37 -7.68 -23.91
CA SER A 164 12.12 -7.05 -25.21
C SER A 164 12.59 -5.60 -25.21
N GLU A 165 13.43 -5.22 -26.18
CA GLU A 165 13.92 -3.84 -26.36
C GLU A 165 12.79 -2.84 -26.62
N GLU A 166 11.69 -3.27 -27.25
CA GLU A 166 10.51 -2.46 -27.54
C GLU A 166 9.84 -1.91 -26.27
N LEU A 167 9.69 -2.76 -25.25
CA LEU A 167 9.11 -2.41 -23.95
C LEU A 167 10.01 -1.45 -23.15
N LEU A 168 11.32 -1.53 -23.33
CA LEU A 168 12.25 -0.57 -22.73
C LEU A 168 12.19 0.79 -23.43
N ALA A 169 12.06 0.80 -24.76
CA ALA A 169 11.86 2.02 -25.51
C ALA A 169 10.54 2.72 -25.13
N GLU A 170 9.45 1.96 -24.95
CA GLU A 170 8.16 2.45 -24.47
C GLU A 170 8.26 3.01 -23.04
N LEU A 171 9.01 2.34 -22.15
CA LEU A 171 9.27 2.85 -20.80
C LEU A 171 10.07 4.16 -20.83
N VAL A 172 11.11 4.26 -21.65
CA VAL A 172 11.91 5.50 -21.76
C VAL A 172 11.08 6.63 -22.33
N ALA A 173 10.22 6.36 -23.32
CA ALA A 173 9.32 7.35 -23.89
C ALA A 173 8.25 7.82 -22.88
N SER A 174 7.62 6.90 -22.16
CA SER A 174 6.63 7.23 -21.13
C SER A 174 7.25 7.94 -19.92
N ALA A 175 8.42 7.49 -19.45
CA ALA A 175 9.15 8.17 -18.37
C ALA A 175 9.58 9.59 -18.77
N GLY A 176 10.03 9.79 -20.02
CA GLY A 176 10.35 11.11 -20.56
C GLY A 176 9.15 12.02 -20.80
N ALA A 177 7.93 11.48 -20.84
CA ALA A 177 6.70 12.27 -20.91
C ALA A 177 6.17 12.69 -19.52
N VAL A 178 6.62 12.00 -18.46
CA VAL A 178 6.18 12.23 -17.08
C VAL A 178 7.16 13.07 -16.28
N LEU A 179 8.47 12.95 -16.53
CA LEU A 179 9.56 13.71 -15.89
C LEU A 179 9.89 15.01 -16.62
#